data_AF-A0A7X7VBA2-F1
#
_entry.id   AF-A0A7X7VBA2-F1
#
_cell.length_a   1.000
_cell.length_b   1.000
_cell.length_c   1.000
_cell.angle_alpha   90.00
_cell.angle_beta   90.00
_cell.angle_gamma   90.00
#
_symmetry.space_group_name_H-M   'P 1'
#
loop_
_entity.id
_entity.type
_entity.pdbx_description
1 polymer ?
#
loop_
_entity_poly.entity_id
_entity_poly.type
_entity_poly.pdbx_seq_one_letter_code
_entity_poly.pdbx_strand_id
1 'polypeptide(L)' 'MNARLSKRGDVDPFYAMELLKLANRKRQSGMKVVSLCLGQPADGAPAAVREAAVAA' A
#
# COMPACT_ATOMS: atom_id res chain seq x y z
N MET A 1 19.26 -22.10 11.92
CA MET A 1 19.59 -20.88 12.68
C MET A 1 18.31 -20.11 12.93
N ASN A 2 17.90 -19.92 14.18
CA ASN A 2 16.73 -19.11 14.49
C ASN A 2 17.21 -17.66 14.66
N ALA A 3 16.80 -16.76 13.78
CA ALA A 3 17.16 -15.35 13.88
C ALA A 3 16.55 -14.78 15.15
N ARG A 4 17.37 -14.30 16.10
CA ARG A 4 16.87 -13.64 17.30
C ARG A 4 16.35 -12.26 16.92
N LEU A 5 15.02 -12.11 16.90
CA LEU A 5 14.37 -10.83 16.62
C LEU A 5 14.60 -9.83 17.77
N SER A 6 14.74 -8.56 17.41
CA SER A 6 14.94 -7.47 18.38
C SER A 6 13.60 -7.06 19.00
N LYS A 7 13.57 -6.82 20.32
CA LYS A 7 12.37 -6.36 21.04
C LYS A 7 11.81 -5.02 20.53
N ARG A 8 12.66 -4.12 20.01
CA ARG A 8 12.20 -2.82 19.47
C ARG A 8 11.44 -2.96 18.14
N GLY A 9 11.57 -4.10 17.47
CA GLY A 9 10.82 -4.42 16.25
C GLY A 9 9.48 -5.08 16.54
N ASP A 10 9.15 -5.31 17.82
CA ASP A 10 7.87 -5.83 18.26
C ASP A 10 6.84 -4.70 18.29
N VAL A 11 6.53 -4.20 17.10
CA VAL A 11 5.54 -3.15 16.85
C VAL A 11 4.33 -3.74 16.16
N ASP A 12 3.16 -3.18 16.45
CA ASP A 12 1.95 -3.55 15.74
C ASP A 12 2.08 -3.25 14.24
N PRO A 13 1.47 -4.09 13.38
CA PRO A 13 1.47 -3.85 11.95
C PRO A 13 0.61 -2.62 11.61
N PHE A 14 0.89 -2.03 10.45
CA PHE A 14 0.02 -0.97 9.95
C PHE A 14 -1.29 -1.57 9.38
N TYR A 15 -2.32 -1.68 10.22
CA TYR A 15 -3.58 -2.35 9.90
C TYR A 15 -4.31 -1.83 8.67
N ALA A 16 -4.10 -0.56 8.27
CA ALA A 16 -4.64 -0.02 7.02
C ALA A 16 -4.19 -0.84 5.79
N MET A 17 -2.99 -1.43 5.84
CA MET A 17 -2.47 -2.27 4.76
C MET A 17 -3.21 -3.62 4.68
N GLU A 18 -3.74 -4.14 5.79
CA GLU A 18 -4.54 -5.36 5.76
C GLU A 18 -5.89 -5.13 5.07
N LEU A 19 -6.51 -3.97 5.30
CA LEU A 19 -7.73 -3.55 4.58
C LEU A 19 -7.46 -3.36 3.08
N LEU A 20 -6.33 -2.75 2.73
CA LEU A 20 -5.91 -2.61 1.33
C LEU A 20 -5.71 -3.97 0.65
N LYS A 21 -5.02 -4.91 1.31
CA LYS A 21 -4.83 -6.28 0.82
C LYS A 21 -6.17 -6.98 0.61
N LEU A 22 -7.10 -6.86 1.56
CA LEU A 22 -8.45 -7.43 1.43
C LEU A 22 -9.22 -6.84 0.25
N ALA A 23 -9.20 -5.51 0.09
CA ALA A 23 -9.84 -4.83 -1.03
C ALA A 23 -9.28 -5.31 -2.37
N ASN A 24 -7.96 -5.47 -2.47
CA ASN A 24 -7.30 -5.97 -3.69
C ASN A 24 -7.70 -7.42 -4.00
N ARG A 25 -7.74 -8.32 -2.99
CA ARG A 25 -8.23 -9.70 -3.19
C ARG A 25 -9.68 -9.74 -3.66
N LYS A 26 -10.55 -8.91 -3.09
CA LYS A 26 -11.96 -8.80 -3.51
C LYS A 26 -12.08 -8.33 -4.96
N ARG A 27 -11.33 -7.30 -5.36
CA ARG A 27 -11.31 -6.85 -6.77
C ARG A 27 -10.79 -7.93 -7.73
N GLN A 28 -9.74 -8.64 -7.35
CA GLN A 28 -9.21 -9.77 -8.15
C GLN A 28 -10.22 -10.91 -8.32
N SER A 29 -11.07 -11.14 -7.32
CA SER A 29 -12.19 -12.09 -7.43
C SER A 29 -13.41 -11.57 -8.22
N GLY A 30 -13.32 -10.39 -8.84
CA GLY A 30 -14.39 -9.78 -9.63
C GLY A 30 -15.41 -8.97 -8.81
N MET A 31 -15.24 -8.82 -7.49
CA MET A 31 -16.14 -8.00 -6.69
C MET A 31 -15.90 -6.50 -6.93
N LYS A 32 -16.99 -5.74 -7.06
CA LYS A 32 -16.91 -4.27 -7.04
C LYS A 32 -16.63 -3.79 -5.62
N VAL A 33 -15.54 -3.04 -5.43
CA VAL A 33 -15.10 -2.54 -4.13
C VAL A 33 -14.95 -1.02 -4.18
N VAL A 34 -15.72 -0.32 -3.35
CA VAL A 34 -15.52 1.11 -3.06
C VAL A 34 -14.59 1.21 -1.86
N SER A 35 -13.43 1.86 -2.03
CA SER A 35 -12.46 2.02 -0.94
C SER A 35 -12.56 3.41 -0.34
N LEU A 36 -12.94 3.49 0.94
CA LEU A 36 -13.05 4.73 1.71
C LEU A 36 -12.07 4.76 2.91
N CYS A 37 -11.08 3.87 2.90
CA CYS A 37 -10.21 3.61 4.06
C CYS A 37 -8.76 4.06 3.85
N LEU A 38 -8.40 4.48 2.63
CA LEU A 38 -7.01 4.83 2.31
C LEU A 38 -6.76 6.32 2.59
N GLY A 39 -5.66 6.61 3.28
CA GLY A 39 -5.20 7.97 3.55
C GLY A 39 -4.26 8.54 2.47
N GLN A 40 -4.43 8.14 1.21
CA GLN A 40 -3.59 8.59 0.09
C GLN A 40 -4.44 9.08 -1.09
N PRO A 41 -3.90 9.98 -1.94
CA PRO A 41 -4.53 10.34 -3.20
C PRO A 41 -4.73 9.11 -4.11
N ALA A 42 -5.77 9.17 -4.94
CA ALA A 42 -5.98 8.19 -6.01
C ALA A 42 -5.12 8.49 -7.24
N ASP A 43 -4.83 9.78 -7.50
CA ASP A 43 -4.04 10.21 -8.63
C ASP A 43 -2.55 9.92 -8.46
N GLY A 44 -1.89 9.65 -9.58
CA GLY A 44 -0.44 9.50 -9.64
C GLY A 44 0.28 10.85 -9.56
N ALA A 45 1.62 10.80 -9.58
CA ALA A 45 2.43 12.01 -9.66
C ALA A 45 2.10 12.84 -10.94
N PRO A 46 2.18 14.18 -10.88
CA PRO A 46 1.94 15.05 -12.04
C PRO A 46 2.81 14.69 -13.25
N ALA A 47 2.30 14.94 -14.46
CA ALA A 47 2.99 14.60 -15.71
C ALA A 47 4.41 15.19 -15.77
N ALA A 48 4.57 16.49 -15.48
CA ALA A 48 5.86 17.15 -15.46
C ALA A 48 6.89 16.50 -14.51
N VAL A 49 6.44 15.97 -13.36
CA VAL A 49 7.31 15.27 -12.41
C VAL A 49 7.77 13.92 -12.97
N ARG A 50 6.86 13.21 -13.64
CA ARG A 50 7.15 11.91 -14.26
C ARG A 50 8.08 12.07 -15.46
N GLU A 51 7.86 13.09 -16.29
CA GLU A 51 8.71 13.41 -17.45
C GLU A 51 10.13 13.75 -17.02
N ALA A 52 10.29 14.57 -15.98
CA ALA A 52 11.60 14.89 -15.42
C ALA A 52 12.32 13.64 -14.88
N ALA A 53 11.61 12.71 -14.24
CA ALA A 53 12.19 11.47 -13.73
C ALA A 53 12.64 10.49 -14.83
N VAL A 54 12.01 10.51 -16.01
CA VAL A 54 12.40 9.69 -17.17
C VAL A 54 13.62 10.26 -17.89
N ALA A 55 13.80 11.59 -17.86
CA ALA A 55 14.89 12.28 -18.54
C ALA A 55 16.23 12.28 -17.79
N ALA A 56 16.22 11.95 -16.48
CA ALA A 56 17.40 11.86 -15.63
C ALA A 56 18.08 10.48 -15.73
#